data_AF-A0A6P4BSC2-F1
#
_entry.id   AF-A0A6P4BSC2-F1
#
_cell.length_a   1.000
_cell.length_b   1.000
_cell.length_c   1.000
_cell.angle_alpha   90.00
_cell.angle_beta   90.00
_cell.angle_gamma   90.00
#
_symmetry.space_group_name_H-M   'P 1'
#
loop_
_entity.id
_entity.type
_entity.pdbx_description
1 polymer ?
#
loop_
_entity_poly.entity_id
_entity_poly.type
_entity_poly.pdbx_seq_one_letter_code
_entity_poly.pdbx_strand_id
1 'polypeptide(L)'
;MVEPLFSSLSSDADPIIFVWYDALNPEHENGVSSQRNGIQLEKAAVLFNLGAICSQIAASCDRTTALGRHLAMEAFKVAANFFFQLWKVFAKDVVSATLDLTLLFVEFLHVLFAAQASELELQQQLNNNDASYALQQHRCALSFSSVHSLYLRAYLLILTVSGAAARKHVYSFDQTWVTHLHQKLTFFKAEAPEVYASVKSCGLDHDAECVTEILVRGI
;
A
#
# COMPACT_ATOMS: atom_id res chain seq x y z
N MET A 1 -13.35 26.23 -7.15
CA MET A 1 -13.72 24.82 -7.35
C MET A 1 -14.47 24.72 -8.67
N VAL A 2 -14.04 23.87 -9.62
CA VAL A 2 -14.53 23.87 -11.03
C VAL A 2 -15.77 22.99 -11.22
N GLU A 3 -16.01 22.02 -10.34
CA GLU A 3 -17.11 21.05 -10.44
C GLU A 3 -18.52 21.63 -10.62
N PRO A 4 -18.92 22.74 -9.95
CA PRO A 4 -20.23 23.36 -10.17
C PRO A 4 -20.45 23.89 -11.60
N LEU A 5 -19.37 24.07 -12.37
CA LEU A 5 -19.43 24.51 -13.77
C LEU A 5 -19.85 23.38 -14.72
N PHE A 6 -19.73 22.11 -14.30
CA PHE A 6 -20.14 20.95 -15.09
C PHE A 6 -21.61 20.59 -14.85
N SER A 7 -22.17 20.96 -13.69
CA SER A 7 -23.59 20.80 -13.37
C SER A 7 -24.47 21.97 -13.81
N SER A 8 -23.87 23.08 -14.24
CA SER A 8 -24.55 24.28 -14.71
C SER A 8 -24.64 24.40 -16.24
N LEU A 9 -24.10 23.44 -16.98
CA LEU A 9 -24.23 23.38 -18.44
C LEU A 9 -25.70 23.13 -18.82
N SER A 10 -26.22 24.00 -19.69
CA SER A 10 -27.54 23.86 -20.32
C SER A 10 -27.69 22.49 -20.99
N SER A 11 -28.90 21.93 -21.01
CA SER A 11 -29.24 20.72 -21.79
C SER A 11 -28.89 20.84 -23.29
N ASP A 12 -28.68 22.05 -23.79
CA ASP A 12 -28.36 22.35 -25.20
C ASP A 12 -26.85 22.56 -25.45
N ALA A 13 -25.99 22.49 -24.43
CA ALA A 13 -24.54 22.60 -24.61
C ALA A 13 -23.92 21.22 -24.88
N ASP A 14 -22.95 21.16 -25.79
CA ASP A 14 -22.19 19.93 -26.04
C ASP A 14 -21.53 19.44 -24.74
N PRO A 15 -21.70 18.17 -24.35
CA PRO A 15 -21.14 17.65 -23.12
C PRO A 15 -19.61 17.56 -23.23
N ILE A 16 -18.89 18.04 -22.21
CA ILE A 16 -17.43 17.83 -22.12
C ILE A 16 -17.17 16.35 -21.86
N ILE A 17 -16.39 15.73 -22.75
CA ILE A 17 -16.03 14.31 -22.68
C ILE A 17 -14.61 14.18 -22.15
N PHE A 18 -14.45 13.48 -21.04
CA PHE A 18 -13.15 13.04 -20.55
C PHE A 18 -12.86 11.62 -21.05
N VAL A 19 -11.64 11.40 -21.53
CA VAL A 19 -11.19 10.13 -22.07
C VAL A 19 -9.88 9.74 -21.38
N TRP A 20 -9.87 8.54 -20.79
CA TRP A 20 -8.69 7.97 -20.13
C TRP A 20 -8.47 6.53 -20.60
N TYR A 21 -7.22 6.08 -20.58
CA TYR A 21 -6.83 4.74 -21.00
C TYR A 21 -6.50 3.88 -19.78
N ASP A 22 -6.77 2.57 -19.88
CA ASP A 22 -6.47 1.61 -18.81
C ASP A 22 -4.95 1.47 -18.66
N ALA A 23 -4.42 1.82 -17.49
CA ALA A 23 -3.00 1.72 -17.19
C ALA A 23 -2.46 0.28 -17.21
N LEU A 24 -3.33 -0.72 -17.08
CA LEU A 24 -2.98 -2.14 -17.04
C LEU A 24 -3.28 -2.87 -18.36
N ASN A 25 -4.00 -2.23 -19.28
CA ASN A 25 -4.30 -2.78 -20.61
C ASN A 25 -4.22 -1.70 -21.69
N PRO A 26 -3.02 -1.17 -21.98
CA PRO A 26 -2.83 -0.10 -22.94
C PRO A 26 -3.10 -0.53 -24.39
N GLU A 27 -3.12 -1.84 -24.68
CA GLU A 27 -3.46 -2.38 -26.01
C GLU A 27 -4.96 -2.32 -26.32
N HIS A 28 -5.80 -1.96 -25.34
CA HIS A 28 -7.21 -1.69 -25.61
C HIS A 28 -7.35 -0.34 -26.34
N GLU A 29 -7.42 -0.39 -27.68
CA GLU A 29 -7.42 0.79 -28.57
C GLU A 29 -8.52 1.81 -28.23
N ASN A 30 -9.61 1.36 -27.59
CA ASN A 30 -10.67 2.23 -27.13
C ASN A 30 -10.46 2.56 -25.65
N GLY A 31 -9.97 3.78 -25.39
CA GLY A 31 -10.00 4.39 -24.05
C GLY A 31 -11.43 4.48 -23.52
N VAL A 32 -11.58 4.65 -22.21
CA VAL A 32 -12.90 4.75 -21.59
C VAL A 32 -13.29 6.20 -21.47
N SER A 33 -14.49 6.51 -21.96
CA SER A 33 -15.09 7.83 -21.88
C SER A 33 -16.45 7.76 -21.21
N SER A 34 -16.81 8.79 -20.45
CA SER A 34 -18.12 8.89 -19.82
C SER A 34 -18.68 10.29 -19.97
N GLN A 35 -19.79 10.41 -20.71
CA GLN A 35 -20.54 11.67 -20.80
C GLN A 35 -21.35 11.95 -19.52
N ARG A 36 -21.88 10.90 -18.86
CA ARG A 36 -22.74 11.07 -17.68
C ARG A 36 -21.96 11.29 -16.38
N ASN A 37 -20.74 10.76 -16.26
CA ASN A 37 -19.89 10.86 -15.07
C ASN A 37 -18.47 11.38 -15.40
N GLY A 38 -18.36 12.28 -16.38
CA GLY A 38 -17.07 12.72 -16.92
C GLY A 38 -16.14 13.36 -15.87
N ILE A 39 -16.67 14.24 -15.01
CA ILE A 39 -15.87 14.90 -13.97
C ILE A 39 -15.42 13.93 -12.87
N GLN A 40 -16.23 12.90 -12.56
CA GLN A 40 -15.86 11.85 -11.61
C GLN A 40 -14.74 10.97 -12.19
N LEU A 41 -14.85 10.60 -13.47
CA LEU A 41 -13.80 9.87 -14.19
C LEU A 41 -12.48 10.65 -14.18
N GLU A 42 -12.52 11.94 -14.52
CA GLU A 42 -11.34 12.82 -14.51
C GLU A 42 -10.67 12.84 -13.13
N LYS A 43 -11.43 13.10 -12.08
CA LYS A 43 -10.90 13.12 -10.71
C LYS A 43 -10.30 11.79 -10.29
N ALA A 44 -10.97 10.69 -10.61
CA ALA A 44 -10.50 9.35 -10.27
C ALA A 44 -9.19 9.02 -10.99
N ALA A 45 -9.10 9.31 -12.28
CA ALA A 45 -7.90 9.10 -13.08
C ALA A 45 -6.73 9.98 -12.61
N VAL A 46 -6.98 11.26 -12.31
CA VAL A 46 -5.97 12.16 -11.74
C VAL A 46 -5.46 11.65 -10.40
N LEU A 47 -6.35 11.20 -9.50
CA LEU A 47 -5.94 10.63 -8.22
C LEU A 47 -5.15 9.33 -8.37
N PHE A 48 -5.54 8.48 -9.32
CA PHE A 48 -4.78 7.28 -9.66
C PHE A 48 -3.36 7.63 -10.08
N ASN A 49 -3.21 8.60 -10.99
CA ASN A 49 -1.90 9.04 -11.48
C ASN A 49 -1.03 9.69 -10.39
N LEU A 50 -1.62 10.46 -9.48
CA LEU A 50 -0.90 11.00 -8.32
C LEU A 50 -0.36 9.88 -7.43
N GLY A 51 -1.19 8.87 -7.12
CA GLY A 51 -0.74 7.70 -6.38
C GLY A 51 0.37 6.92 -7.11
N ALA A 52 0.23 6.75 -8.43
CA ALA A 52 1.19 6.04 -9.26
C ALA A 52 2.55 6.76 -9.36
N ILE A 53 2.56 8.09 -9.51
CA ILE A 53 3.81 8.86 -9.54
C ILE A 53 4.50 8.80 -8.17
N CYS A 54 3.76 8.94 -7.07
CA CYS A 54 4.33 8.83 -5.73
C CYS A 54 4.94 7.44 -5.48
N SER A 55 4.32 6.36 -5.95
CA SER A 55 4.90 5.02 -5.81
C SER A 55 6.14 4.81 -6.67
N GLN A 56 6.20 5.38 -7.87
CA GLN A 56 7.40 5.35 -8.72
C GLN A 56 8.55 6.14 -8.08
N ILE A 57 8.27 7.32 -7.52
CA ILE A 57 9.26 8.10 -6.76
C ILE A 57 9.81 7.23 -5.62
N ALA A 58 8.93 6.62 -4.82
CA ALA A 58 9.32 5.76 -3.71
C ALA A 58 10.17 4.55 -4.15
N ALA A 59 9.85 3.96 -5.31
CA ALA A 59 10.60 2.86 -5.90
C ALA A 59 12.01 3.28 -6.36
N SER A 60 12.17 4.51 -6.83
CA SER A 60 13.41 5.07 -7.37
C SER A 60 14.42 5.57 -6.32
N CYS A 61 13.97 5.78 -5.07
CA CYS A 61 14.83 6.28 -3.99
C CYS A 61 16.00 5.32 -3.66
N ASP A 62 17.18 5.89 -3.40
CA ASP A 62 18.35 5.14 -2.94
C ASP A 62 18.20 4.71 -1.46
N ARG A 63 17.79 3.47 -1.25
CA ARG A 63 17.56 2.90 0.09
C ARG A 63 18.84 2.57 0.86
N THR A 64 20.03 2.74 0.27
CA THR A 64 21.30 2.58 1.00
C THR A 64 21.56 3.75 1.95
N THR A 65 21.01 4.93 1.64
CA THR A 65 21.13 6.13 2.48
C THR A 65 19.95 6.30 3.45
N ALA A 66 20.19 6.94 4.60
CA ALA A 66 19.13 7.25 5.56
C ALA A 66 18.06 8.19 4.96
N LEU A 67 18.50 9.20 4.19
CA LEU A 67 17.60 10.12 3.51
C LEU A 67 16.74 9.40 2.48
N GLY A 68 17.33 8.56 1.63
CA GLY A 68 16.57 7.84 0.60
C GLY A 68 15.59 6.82 1.18
N ARG A 69 15.92 6.16 2.30
CA ARG A 69 14.94 5.32 3.04
C ARG A 69 13.75 6.13 3.54
N HIS A 70 14.02 7.28 4.15
CA HIS A 70 12.97 8.16 4.66
C HIS A 70 12.07 8.69 3.51
N LEU A 71 12.66 9.16 2.42
CA LEU A 71 11.93 9.62 1.24
C LEU A 71 11.08 8.50 0.62
N ALA A 72 11.62 7.29 0.51
CA ALA A 72 10.88 6.13 0.00
C ALA A 72 9.66 5.81 0.87
N MET A 73 9.85 5.78 2.20
CA MET A 73 8.78 5.52 3.15
C MET A 73 7.66 6.56 3.04
N GLU A 74 8.00 7.86 3.08
CA GLU A 74 7.01 8.93 3.00
C GLU A 74 6.29 8.95 1.65
N ALA A 75 6.99 8.74 0.55
CA ALA A 75 6.39 8.66 -0.78
C ALA A 75 5.43 7.46 -0.92
N PHE A 76 5.75 6.30 -0.34
CA PHE A 76 4.80 5.18 -0.27
C PHE A 76 3.58 5.47 0.60
N LYS A 77 3.73 6.15 1.75
CA LYS A 77 2.59 6.59 2.58
C LYS A 77 1.67 7.53 1.81
N VAL A 78 2.26 8.49 1.08
CA VAL A 78 1.50 9.43 0.24
C VAL A 78 0.77 8.68 -0.88
N ALA A 79 1.43 7.76 -1.58
CA ALA A 79 0.79 6.91 -2.59
C ALA A 79 -0.38 6.12 -2.01
N ALA A 80 -0.16 5.43 -0.87
CA ALA A 80 -1.20 4.68 -0.18
C ALA A 80 -2.41 5.55 0.19
N ASN A 81 -2.19 6.81 0.59
CA ASN A 81 -3.27 7.73 0.91
C ASN A 81 -4.04 8.19 -0.34
N PHE A 82 -3.37 8.48 -1.46
CA PHE A 82 -4.09 8.78 -2.71
C PHE A 82 -4.98 7.62 -3.14
N PHE A 83 -4.49 6.39 -3.08
CA PHE A 83 -5.31 5.21 -3.39
C PHE A 83 -6.40 4.95 -2.35
N PHE A 84 -6.19 5.30 -1.07
CA PHE A 84 -7.25 5.26 -0.07
C PHE A 84 -8.38 6.24 -0.39
N GLN A 85 -8.06 7.49 -0.74
CA GLN A 85 -9.05 8.49 -1.12
C GLN A 85 -9.79 8.05 -2.38
N LEU A 86 -9.06 7.56 -3.39
CA LEU A 86 -9.65 6.99 -4.60
C LEU A 86 -10.63 5.86 -4.24
N TRP A 87 -10.19 4.89 -3.44
CA TRP A 87 -11.02 3.75 -3.02
C TRP A 87 -12.28 4.15 -2.24
N LYS A 88 -12.15 5.04 -1.25
CA LYS A 88 -13.24 5.34 -0.32
C LYS A 88 -14.23 6.37 -0.86
N VAL A 89 -13.75 7.28 -1.69
CA VAL A 89 -14.51 8.47 -2.12
C VAL A 89 -14.80 8.44 -3.61
N PHE A 90 -13.78 8.30 -4.47
CA PHE A 90 -13.93 8.63 -5.89
C PHE A 90 -14.26 7.44 -6.81
N ALA A 91 -13.85 6.21 -6.45
CA ALA A 91 -14.03 5.04 -7.30
C ALA A 91 -15.46 4.44 -7.26
N LYS A 92 -16.30 4.85 -6.29
CA LYS A 92 -17.69 4.34 -6.18
C LYS A 92 -18.61 4.88 -7.26
N ASP A 93 -18.38 6.13 -7.66
CA ASP A 93 -19.24 6.85 -8.60
C ASP A 93 -18.74 6.76 -10.05
N VAL A 94 -17.55 6.18 -10.24
CA VAL A 94 -17.03 5.81 -11.55
C VAL A 94 -17.52 4.39 -11.84
N VAL A 95 -18.51 4.26 -12.73
CA VAL A 95 -18.90 2.96 -13.31
C VAL A 95 -17.60 2.32 -13.78
N SER A 96 -17.18 1.20 -13.17
CA SER A 96 -15.84 0.58 -13.30
C SER A 96 -15.33 0.57 -14.74
N ALA A 97 -14.73 1.69 -15.13
CA ALA A 97 -14.46 2.06 -16.51
C ALA A 97 -13.38 1.15 -17.05
N THR A 98 -12.31 1.06 -16.27
CA THR A 98 -11.06 0.37 -16.54
C THR A 98 -10.68 -0.46 -15.32
N LEU A 99 -9.81 -1.46 -15.49
CA LEU A 99 -9.40 -2.36 -14.40
C LEU A 99 -8.72 -1.60 -13.27
N ASP A 100 -7.86 -0.64 -13.62
CA ASP A 100 -7.10 0.23 -12.74
C ASP A 100 -7.97 1.11 -11.81
N LEU A 101 -9.19 1.47 -12.23
CA LEU A 101 -10.16 2.25 -11.45
C LEU A 101 -11.20 1.39 -10.73
N THR A 102 -11.10 0.06 -10.78
CA THR A 102 -12.00 -0.81 -10.00
C THR A 102 -11.74 -0.69 -8.50
N LEU A 103 -12.80 -0.74 -7.68
CA LEU A 103 -12.70 -0.69 -6.21
C LEU A 103 -11.70 -1.71 -5.64
N LEU A 104 -11.68 -2.93 -6.18
CA LEU A 104 -10.77 -3.99 -5.72
C LEU A 104 -9.31 -3.66 -6.04
N PHE A 105 -9.02 -3.10 -7.23
CA PHE A 105 -7.66 -2.78 -7.60
C PHE A 105 -7.12 -1.56 -6.86
N VAL A 106 -7.94 -0.51 -6.68
CA VAL A 106 -7.51 0.67 -5.91
C VAL A 106 -7.36 0.35 -4.41
N GLU A 107 -8.19 -0.55 -3.87
CA GLU A 107 -7.98 -1.08 -2.52
C GLU A 107 -6.66 -1.86 -2.44
N PHE A 108 -6.39 -2.72 -3.42
CA PHE A 108 -5.15 -3.45 -3.50
C PHE A 108 -3.93 -2.52 -3.48
N LEU A 109 -3.91 -1.48 -4.33
CA LEU A 109 -2.80 -0.53 -4.38
C LEU A 109 -2.62 0.21 -3.06
N HIS A 110 -3.71 0.64 -2.41
CA HIS A 110 -3.66 1.24 -1.08
C HIS A 110 -2.96 0.30 -0.07
N VAL A 111 -3.39 -0.96 -0.01
CA VAL A 111 -2.84 -1.94 0.95
C VAL A 111 -1.39 -2.29 0.62
N LEU A 112 -1.04 -2.43 -0.67
CA LEU A 112 0.32 -2.72 -1.12
C LEU A 112 1.30 -1.61 -0.70
N PHE A 113 0.98 -0.35 -0.99
CA PHE A 113 1.89 0.76 -0.66
C PHE A 113 1.94 1.02 0.84
N ALA A 114 0.86 0.76 1.58
CA ALA A 114 0.90 0.75 3.04
C ALA A 114 1.84 -0.36 3.56
N ALA A 115 1.80 -1.57 3.00
CA ALA A 115 2.70 -2.66 3.37
C ALA A 115 4.17 -2.29 3.12
N GLN A 116 4.47 -1.71 1.95
CA GLN A 116 5.83 -1.28 1.60
C GLN A 116 6.35 -0.16 2.50
N ALA A 117 5.50 0.81 2.86
CA ALA A 117 5.86 1.86 3.82
C ALA A 117 6.15 1.27 5.22
N SER A 118 5.27 0.40 5.73
CA SER A 118 5.44 -0.22 7.04
C SER A 118 6.64 -1.18 7.09
N GLU A 119 6.98 -1.84 5.99
CA GLU A 119 8.21 -2.63 5.90
C GLU A 119 9.46 -1.76 6.06
N LEU A 120 9.51 -0.60 5.38
CA LEU A 120 10.64 0.34 5.51
C LEU A 120 10.74 0.91 6.93
N GLU A 121 9.60 1.20 7.55
CA GLU A 121 9.54 1.66 8.95
C GLU A 121 10.06 0.58 9.92
N LEU A 122 9.64 -0.67 9.73
CA LEU A 122 10.15 -1.81 10.49
C LEU A 122 11.67 -1.96 10.31
N GLN A 123 12.18 -1.88 9.08
CA GLN A 123 13.63 -1.93 8.82
C GLN A 123 14.38 -0.80 9.53
N GLN A 124 13.80 0.41 9.59
CA GLN A 124 14.39 1.52 10.34
C GLN A 124 14.38 1.25 11.85
N GLN A 125 13.29 0.70 12.40
CA GLN A 125 13.19 0.34 13.82
C GLN A 125 14.20 -0.73 14.22
N LEU A 126 14.46 -1.71 13.35
CA LEU A 126 15.45 -2.76 13.58
C LEU A 126 16.89 -2.22 13.57
N ASN A 127 17.14 -1.11 12.86
CA ASN A 127 18.47 -0.49 12.78
C ASN A 127 18.77 0.53 13.90
N ASN A 128 17.77 0.97 14.65
CA ASN A 128 17.93 1.99 15.69
C ASN A 128 18.26 1.35 17.05
N ASN A 129 19.46 1.56 17.61
CA ASN A 129 19.91 0.90 18.84
C ASN A 129 19.54 1.65 20.16
N ASP A 130 18.71 2.69 20.09
CA ASP A 130 18.55 3.67 21.19
C ASP A 130 17.45 3.35 22.22
N ALA A 131 16.65 2.31 22.05
CA ALA A 131 15.60 1.94 23.01
C ALA A 131 16.05 0.80 23.92
N SER A 132 15.48 0.71 25.13
CA SER A 132 15.60 -0.51 25.96
C SER A 132 15.28 -1.73 25.10
N TYR A 133 16.22 -2.67 25.07
CA TYR A 133 16.23 -3.84 24.18
C TYR A 133 14.88 -4.59 24.19
N ALA A 134 14.26 -4.75 25.36
CA ALA A 134 12.95 -5.41 25.54
C ALA A 134 11.79 -4.64 24.87
N LEU A 135 11.71 -3.32 25.07
CA LEU A 135 10.65 -2.48 24.50
C LEU A 135 10.79 -2.37 22.98
N GLN A 136 12.02 -2.32 22.47
CA GLN A 136 12.31 -2.34 21.05
C GLN A 136 11.87 -3.65 20.40
N GLN A 137 12.21 -4.79 20.98
CA GLN A 137 11.84 -6.09 20.46
C GLN A 137 10.32 -6.30 20.42
N HIS A 138 9.60 -5.93 21.48
CA HIS A 138 8.14 -6.04 21.49
C HIS A 138 7.50 -5.19 20.39
N ARG A 139 7.96 -3.95 20.22
CA ARG A 139 7.50 -3.07 19.12
C ARG A 139 7.81 -3.66 17.76
N CYS A 140 9.01 -4.22 17.57
CA CYS A 140 9.39 -4.88 16.32
C CYS A 140 8.49 -6.08 16.01
N ALA A 141 8.14 -6.91 17.00
CA ALA A 141 7.19 -8.02 16.83
C ALA A 141 5.79 -7.56 16.37
N LEU A 142 5.28 -6.47 16.95
CA LEU A 142 3.99 -5.90 16.55
C LEU A 142 4.04 -5.34 15.13
N SER A 143 5.08 -4.55 14.82
CA SER A 143 5.31 -4.01 13.47
C SER A 143 5.42 -5.13 12.44
N PHE A 144 6.15 -6.19 12.76
CA PHE A 144 6.33 -7.34 11.90
C PHE A 144 5.01 -8.07 11.59
N SER A 145 4.19 -8.33 12.62
CA SER A 145 2.85 -8.91 12.44
C SER A 145 1.93 -8.02 11.60
N SER A 146 2.00 -6.71 11.81
CA SER A 146 1.25 -5.72 11.03
C SER A 146 1.64 -5.75 9.54
N VAL A 147 2.94 -5.74 9.24
CA VAL A 147 3.46 -5.82 7.86
C VAL A 147 3.04 -7.12 7.18
N HIS A 148 3.13 -8.25 7.88
CA HIS A 148 2.66 -9.54 7.37
C HIS A 148 1.17 -9.50 7.01
N SER A 149 0.33 -8.95 7.90
CA SER A 149 -1.12 -8.83 7.69
C SER A 149 -1.45 -7.97 6.47
N LEU A 150 -0.73 -6.86 6.28
CA LEU A 150 -0.88 -6.00 5.10
C LEU A 150 -0.51 -6.74 3.81
N TYR A 151 0.63 -7.44 3.77
CA TYR A 151 1.02 -8.24 2.61
C TYR A 151 0.06 -9.39 2.32
N LEU A 152 -0.52 -10.01 3.36
CA LEU A 152 -1.53 -11.06 3.21
C LEU A 152 -2.79 -10.51 2.57
N ARG A 153 -3.26 -9.37 3.06
CA ARG A 153 -4.44 -8.72 2.47
C ARG A 153 -4.18 -8.28 1.04
N ALA A 154 -3.02 -7.69 0.74
CA ALA A 154 -2.63 -7.33 -0.62
C ALA A 154 -2.62 -8.56 -1.55
N TYR A 155 -2.06 -9.69 -1.09
CA TYR A 155 -2.02 -10.93 -1.84
C TYR A 155 -3.43 -11.49 -2.14
N LEU A 156 -4.32 -11.50 -1.16
CA LEU A 156 -5.71 -11.97 -1.37
C LEU A 156 -6.48 -11.08 -2.35
N LEU A 157 -6.28 -9.76 -2.26
CA LEU A 157 -6.89 -8.81 -3.18
C LEU A 157 -6.37 -9.01 -4.61
N ILE A 158 -5.06 -9.16 -4.81
CA ILE A 158 -4.49 -9.29 -6.15
C ILE A 158 -4.89 -10.60 -6.84
N LEU A 159 -5.07 -11.69 -6.10
CA LEU A 159 -5.61 -12.94 -6.64
C LEU A 159 -7.05 -12.74 -7.12
N THR A 160 -7.84 -11.97 -6.37
CA THR A 160 -9.23 -11.65 -6.74
C THR A 160 -9.27 -10.78 -8.00
N VAL A 161 -8.42 -9.76 -8.09
CA VAL A 161 -8.27 -8.91 -9.27
C VAL A 161 -7.82 -9.74 -10.48
N SER A 162 -6.77 -10.54 -10.34
CA SER A 162 -6.23 -11.37 -11.43
C SER A 162 -7.28 -12.36 -11.95
N GLY A 163 -8.04 -12.98 -11.05
CA GLY A 163 -9.14 -13.86 -11.44
C GLY A 163 -10.28 -13.12 -12.15
N ALA A 164 -10.59 -11.88 -11.75
CA ALA A 164 -11.58 -11.04 -12.42
C ALA A 164 -11.10 -10.57 -13.81
N ALA A 165 -9.84 -10.18 -13.93
CA ALA A 165 -9.18 -9.80 -15.18
C ALA A 165 -9.19 -10.96 -16.18
N ALA A 166 -8.82 -12.17 -15.74
CA ALA A 166 -8.86 -13.38 -16.55
C ALA A 166 -10.28 -13.70 -17.07
N ARG A 167 -11.32 -13.58 -16.22
CA ARG A 167 -12.72 -13.74 -16.63
C ARG A 167 -13.19 -12.70 -17.65
N LYS A 168 -12.57 -11.51 -17.64
CA LYS A 168 -12.84 -10.42 -18.59
C LYS A 168 -11.90 -10.43 -19.80
N HIS A 169 -11.09 -11.48 -19.98
CA HIS A 169 -10.10 -11.59 -21.06
C HIS A 169 -9.06 -10.45 -21.08
N VAL A 170 -8.76 -9.85 -19.93
CA VAL A 170 -7.67 -8.87 -19.76
C VAL A 170 -6.38 -9.63 -19.53
N TYR A 171 -5.77 -10.11 -20.62
CA TYR A 171 -4.58 -10.97 -20.59
C TYR A 171 -3.27 -10.23 -20.27
N SER A 172 -3.29 -8.89 -20.26
CA SER A 172 -2.13 -8.03 -19.98
C SER A 172 -1.80 -7.86 -18.49
N PHE A 173 -2.61 -8.42 -17.58
CA PHE A 173 -2.40 -8.23 -16.15
C PHE A 173 -1.11 -8.94 -15.68
N ASP A 174 -0.13 -8.14 -15.27
CA ASP A 174 1.22 -8.59 -14.90
C ASP A 174 1.20 -9.51 -13.67
N GLN A 175 1.51 -10.80 -13.90
CA GLN A 175 1.53 -11.82 -12.86
C GLN A 175 2.73 -11.70 -11.90
N THR A 176 3.75 -10.91 -12.24
CA THR A 176 4.93 -10.74 -11.38
C THR A 176 4.57 -10.14 -10.02
N TRP A 177 3.49 -9.36 -9.94
CA TRP A 177 2.97 -8.78 -8.69
C TRP A 177 2.50 -9.87 -7.73
N VAL A 178 1.83 -10.91 -8.24
CA VAL A 178 1.36 -12.06 -7.46
C VAL A 178 2.57 -12.82 -6.90
N THR A 179 3.57 -13.07 -7.74
CA THR A 179 4.81 -13.75 -7.34
C THR A 179 5.57 -12.94 -6.29
N HIS A 180 5.73 -11.63 -6.48
CA HIS A 180 6.43 -10.75 -5.54
C HIS A 180 5.75 -10.75 -4.15
N LEU A 181 4.42 -10.63 -4.12
CA LEU A 181 3.65 -10.67 -2.87
C LEU A 181 3.73 -12.02 -2.17
N HIS A 182 3.71 -13.11 -2.93
CA HIS A 182 3.92 -14.45 -2.38
C HIS A 182 5.31 -14.62 -1.74
N GLN A 183 6.35 -14.06 -2.37
CA GLN A 183 7.71 -14.05 -1.81
C GLN A 183 7.77 -13.22 -0.52
N LYS A 184 7.20 -12.01 -0.51
CA LYS A 184 7.10 -11.18 0.71
C LYS A 184 6.40 -11.93 1.83
N LEU A 185 5.27 -12.58 1.54
CA LEU A 185 4.54 -13.38 2.53
C LEU A 185 5.37 -14.51 3.11
N THR A 186 6.08 -15.24 2.26
CA THR A 186 6.93 -16.36 2.69
C THR A 186 8.07 -15.86 3.58
N PHE A 187 8.71 -14.75 3.21
CA PHE A 187 9.73 -14.10 4.03
C PHE A 187 9.19 -13.70 5.40
N PHE A 188 8.09 -12.94 5.45
CA PHE A 188 7.52 -12.51 6.72
C PHE A 188 7.03 -13.70 7.56
N LYS A 189 6.51 -14.75 6.94
CA LYS A 189 6.12 -15.95 7.69
C LYS A 189 7.32 -16.68 8.31
N ALA A 190 8.47 -16.72 7.61
CA ALA A 190 9.67 -17.42 8.07
C ALA A 190 10.38 -16.69 9.21
N GLU A 191 10.40 -15.36 9.20
CA GLU A 191 11.11 -14.56 10.22
C GLU A 191 10.27 -14.33 11.49
N ALA A 192 8.94 -14.51 11.42
CA ALA A 192 8.05 -14.31 12.58
C ALA A 192 8.47 -15.12 13.84
N PRO A 193 8.74 -16.44 13.76
CA PRO A 193 9.18 -17.23 14.91
C PRO A 193 10.47 -16.72 15.58
N GLU A 194 11.45 -16.24 14.81
CA GLU A 194 12.71 -15.72 15.35
C GLU A 194 12.48 -14.42 16.12
N VAL A 195 11.68 -13.50 15.57
CA VAL A 195 11.30 -12.25 16.25
C VAL A 195 10.51 -12.56 17.54
N TYR A 196 9.57 -13.51 17.51
CA TYR A 196 8.80 -13.91 18.69
C TYR A 196 9.66 -14.63 19.75
N ALA A 197 10.64 -15.44 19.34
CA ALA A 197 11.57 -16.11 20.25
C ALA A 197 12.48 -15.09 20.94
N SER A 198 13.00 -14.11 20.20
CA SER A 198 13.82 -13.02 20.72
C SER A 198 13.08 -12.18 21.77
N VAL A 199 11.80 -11.88 21.54
CA VAL A 199 10.94 -11.16 22.51
C VAL A 199 10.75 -11.97 23.80
N LYS A 200 10.56 -13.29 23.68
CA LYS A 200 10.36 -14.18 24.84
C LYS A 200 11.62 -14.35 25.68
N SER A 201 12.80 -14.46 25.06
CA SER A 201 14.06 -14.58 25.79
C SER A 201 14.39 -13.31 26.58
N CYS A 202 14.10 -12.13 26.02
CA CYS A 202 14.35 -10.87 26.71
C CYS A 202 13.44 -10.62 27.92
N GLY A 203 12.21 -11.15 27.92
CA GLY A 203 11.35 -11.12 29.11
C GLY A 203 11.95 -11.89 30.29
N LEU A 204 12.66 -12.99 30.01
CA LEU A 204 13.33 -13.79 31.03
C LEU A 204 14.62 -13.13 31.55
N ASP A 205 15.37 -12.44 30.67
CA ASP A 205 16.60 -11.74 31.06
C ASP A 205 16.33 -10.50 31.92
N HIS A 206 15.25 -9.76 31.64
CA HIS A 206 14.89 -8.58 32.44
C HIS A 206 14.35 -8.96 33.83
N ASP A 207 13.62 -10.07 33.93
CA ASP A 207 13.19 -10.64 35.22
C ASP A 207 14.39 -11.16 36.03
N ALA A 208 15.45 -11.66 35.37
CA ALA A 208 16.68 -12.11 36.03
C ALA A 208 17.58 -10.95 36.50
N GLU A 209 17.70 -9.86 35.74
CA GLU A 209 18.40 -8.63 36.17
C GLU A 209 17.68 -7.94 37.34
N CYS A 210 16.35 -7.89 37.31
CA CYS A 210 15.55 -7.29 38.39
C CYS A 210 15.68 -8.09 39.71
N VAL A 211 15.75 -9.42 39.63
CA VAL A 211 15.97 -10.28 40.80
C VAL A 211 17.41 -10.16 41.35
N THR A 212 18.42 -10.00 40.48
CA THR A 212 19.82 -9.88 40.91
C THR A 212 20.13 -8.51 41.51
N GLU A 213 19.56 -7.41 41.03
CA GLU A 213 19.69 -6.10 41.68
C GLU A 213 19.03 -6.04 43.07
N ILE A 214 17.88 -6.72 43.25
CA ILE A 214 17.19 -6.80 44.55
C ILE A 214 18.02 -7.61 45.56
N LEU A 215 18.72 -8.66 45.12
CA LEU A 215 19.59 -9.47 45.98
C LEU A 215 20.91 -8.77 46.34
N VAL A 216 21.47 -7.95 45.45
CA VAL A 216 22.74 -7.22 45.70
C VAL A 216 22.54 -5.96 46.55
N ARG A 217 21.36 -5.34 46.53
CA ARG A 217 21.02 -4.23 47.44
C ARG A 217 20.45 -4.68 48.79
N GLY A 218 20.35 -5.99 49.01
CA GLY A 218 19.74 -6.61 50.19
C GLY A 218 20.71 -7.39 51.08
N ILE A 219 21.97 -6.99 51.17
CA ILE A 219 22.93 -7.44 52.21
C ILE A 219 23.71 -6.23 52.74
#